data_AF-A0A6V7JJP7-F1
#
_entry.id   AF-A0A6V7JJP7-F1
#
_cell.length_a   1.000
_cell.length_b   1.000
_cell.length_c   1.000
_cell.angle_alpha   90.00
_cell.angle_beta   90.00
_cell.angle_gamma   90.00
#
_symmetry.space_group_name_H-M   'P 1'
#
loop_
_entity.id
_entity.type
_entity.pdbx_description
1 polymer ?
#
loop_
_entity_poly.entity_id
_entity_poly.type
_entity_poly.pdbx_seq_one_letter_code
_entity_poly.pdbx_strand_id
1 'polypeptide(L)'
;IYFGLEERRSSDIDPRLALGLLHPAWLPFDTRSLRNFIPMWIGQCICTFFSMIIYAVFDCMIATMVLHICGQIRVIGVALRTLGDQQVHGNEQLFREKLGEIVKRHETLN
;
A
#
# COMPACT_ATOMS: atom_id res chain seq x y z
N ILE A 1 -5.57 -26.02 -9.36
CA ILE A 1 -6.79 -26.85 -9.19
C ILE A 1 -6.45 -28.33 -9.23
N TYR A 2 -5.84 -28.87 -10.30
CA TYR A 2 -5.44 -30.29 -10.38
C TYR A 2 -4.65 -30.78 -9.15
N PHE A 3 -3.64 -30.03 -8.72
CA PHE A 3 -2.88 -30.34 -7.50
C PHE A 3 -3.75 -30.39 -6.23
N GLY A 4 -4.66 -29.43 -6.04
CA GLY A 4 -5.60 -29.43 -4.90
C GLY A 4 -6.64 -30.56 -4.95
N LEU A 5 -6.99 -31.04 -6.16
CA LEU A 5 -7.86 -32.21 -6.32
C LEU A 5 -7.14 -33.53 -6.01
N GLU A 6 -5.85 -33.60 -6.33
CA GLU A 6 -5.00 -34.76 -6.00
C GLU A 6 -4.76 -34.87 -4.49
N GLU A 7 -4.50 -33.74 -3.83
CA GLU A 7 -4.33 -33.69 -2.37
C GLU A 7 -5.64 -34.00 -1.63
N ARG A 8 -6.79 -33.55 -2.16
CA ARG A 8 -8.13 -33.93 -1.65
C ARG A 8 -8.35 -35.45 -1.69
N ARG A 9 -7.84 -36.15 -2.71
CA ARG A 9 -7.95 -37.62 -2.80
C ARG A 9 -7.16 -38.31 -1.69
N SER A 10 -6.07 -37.70 -1.21
CA SER A 10 -5.25 -38.19 -0.11
C SER A 10 -5.84 -37.87 1.27
N SER A 11 -6.50 -36.71 1.42
CA SER A 11 -7.01 -36.22 2.72
C SER A 11 -8.35 -36.82 3.17
N ASP A 12 -8.73 -38.02 2.72
CA ASP A 12 -9.95 -38.70 3.18
C ASP A 12 -9.88 -39.15 4.66
N ILE A 13 -8.74 -38.93 5.31
CA ILE A 13 -8.48 -39.25 6.71
C ILE A 13 -9.29 -38.34 7.67
N ASP A 14 -9.61 -37.08 7.30
CA ASP A 14 -10.44 -36.18 8.11
C ASP A 14 -11.24 -35.12 7.30
N PRO A 15 -12.59 -35.10 7.33
CA PRO A 15 -13.42 -34.19 6.51
C PRO A 15 -13.32 -32.70 6.89
N ARG A 16 -12.81 -32.41 8.09
CA ARG A 16 -12.68 -31.05 8.64
C ARG A 16 -11.34 -30.41 8.32
N LEU A 17 -10.39 -31.19 7.82
CA LEU A 17 -9.06 -30.75 7.46
C LEU A 17 -8.99 -30.51 5.95
N ALA A 18 -9.06 -29.25 5.55
CA ALA A 18 -9.06 -28.86 4.15
C ALA A 18 -7.62 -28.74 3.63
N LEU A 19 -6.89 -29.86 3.58
CA LEU A 19 -5.46 -29.87 3.20
C LEU A 19 -5.24 -29.53 1.72
N GLY A 20 -6.22 -29.86 0.87
CA GLY A 20 -6.19 -29.54 -0.56
C GLY A 20 -6.57 -28.09 -0.91
N LEU A 21 -6.60 -27.16 0.05
CA LEU A 21 -6.82 -25.72 -0.15
C LEU A 21 -5.51 -24.95 -0.38
N LEU A 22 -5.58 -23.73 -0.93
CA LEU A 22 -4.38 -22.93 -1.20
C LEU A 22 -3.64 -22.63 0.11
N HIS A 23 -4.42 -22.40 1.17
CA HIS A 23 -3.94 -22.31 2.54
C HIS A 23 -4.63 -23.41 3.36
N PRO A 24 -3.88 -24.39 3.91
CA PRO A 24 -4.44 -25.46 4.70
C PRO A 24 -5.08 -24.87 5.97
N ALA A 25 -6.34 -25.21 6.20
CA ALA A 25 -7.10 -24.70 7.33
C ALA A 25 -8.04 -25.78 7.87
N TRP A 26 -8.30 -25.70 9.18
CA TRP A 26 -9.34 -26.51 9.81
C TRP A 26 -10.67 -25.76 9.72
N LEU A 27 -11.68 -26.40 9.14
CA LEU A 27 -12.98 -25.78 8.88
C LEU A 27 -14.08 -26.51 9.66
N PRO A 28 -15.08 -25.77 10.15
CA PRO A 28 -16.16 -26.37 10.92
C PRO A 28 -17.18 -27.16 10.08
N PHE A 29 -17.07 -27.09 8.75
CA PHE A 29 -17.97 -27.69 7.77
C PHE A 29 -17.21 -28.61 6.80
N ASP A 30 -17.93 -29.56 6.20
CA ASP A 30 -17.33 -30.59 5.36
C ASP A 30 -16.91 -30.04 3.98
N THR A 31 -15.60 -30.08 3.73
CA THR A 31 -14.97 -29.70 2.45
C THR A 31 -14.82 -30.86 1.48
N ARG A 32 -15.32 -32.06 1.81
CA ARG A 32 -15.32 -33.19 0.87
C ARG A 32 -16.12 -32.86 -0.38
N SER A 33 -17.26 -32.16 -0.31
CA SER A 33 -18.04 -31.87 -1.52
C SER A 33 -17.31 -30.88 -2.44
N LEU A 34 -17.13 -31.25 -3.72
CA LEU A 34 -16.55 -30.38 -4.75
C LEU A 34 -17.30 -29.04 -4.85
N ARG A 35 -18.60 -29.05 -4.54
CA ARG A 35 -19.47 -27.87 -4.51
C ARG A 35 -19.01 -26.79 -3.53
N ASN A 36 -18.47 -27.18 -2.38
CA ASN A 36 -17.97 -26.26 -1.35
C ASN A 36 -16.48 -25.95 -1.54
N PHE A 37 -15.74 -26.93 -2.08
CA PHE A 37 -14.31 -26.82 -2.32
C PHE A 37 -13.95 -25.75 -3.36
N ILE A 38 -14.64 -25.72 -4.51
CA ILE A 38 -14.36 -24.78 -5.60
C ILE A 38 -14.50 -23.30 -5.15
N PRO A 39 -15.64 -22.85 -4.58
CA PRO A 39 -15.78 -21.46 -4.16
C PRO A 39 -14.78 -21.08 -3.07
N MET A 40 -14.41 -22.02 -2.20
CA MET A 40 -13.41 -21.78 -1.16
C MET A 40 -11.99 -21.62 -1.71
N TRP A 41 -11.60 -22.48 -2.65
CA TRP A 41 -10.32 -22.36 -3.34
C TRP A 41 -10.22 -21.02 -4.08
N ILE A 42 -11.28 -20.64 -4.81
CA ILE A 42 -11.36 -19.34 -5.50
C ILE A 42 -11.31 -18.19 -4.48
N GLY A 43 -12.07 -18.29 -3.40
CA GLY A 43 -12.08 -17.30 -2.32
C GLY A 43 -10.68 -17.09 -1.73
N GLN A 44 -9.96 -18.17 -1.42
CA GLN A 44 -8.58 -18.08 -0.94
C GLN A 44 -7.63 -17.44 -1.97
N CYS A 45 -7.74 -17.78 -3.25
CA CYS A 45 -6.96 -17.12 -4.30
C CYS A 45 -7.22 -15.61 -4.34
N ILE A 46 -8.50 -15.21 -4.29
CA ILE A 46 -8.92 -13.81 -4.31
C ILE A 46 -8.40 -13.08 -3.06
N CYS A 47 -8.61 -13.65 -1.88
CA CYS A 47 -8.12 -13.06 -0.62
C CYS A 47 -6.61 -12.88 -0.64
N THR A 48 -5.85 -13.89 -1.11
CA THR A 48 -4.38 -13.83 -1.19
C THR A 48 -3.93 -12.74 -2.14
N PHE A 49 -4.58 -12.63 -3.31
CA PHE A 49 -4.29 -11.60 -4.29
C PHE A 49 -4.57 -10.20 -3.74
N PHE A 50 -5.71 -10.02 -3.06
CA PHE A 50 -6.03 -8.76 -2.39
C PHE A 50 -5.05 -8.42 -1.27
N SER A 51 -4.66 -9.39 -0.43
CA SER A 51 -3.66 -9.18 0.60
C SER A 51 -2.33 -8.72 0.00
N MET A 52 -1.86 -9.39 -1.05
CA MET A 52 -0.63 -9.00 -1.75
C MET A 52 -0.72 -7.57 -2.30
N ILE A 53 -1.84 -7.22 -2.95
CA ILE A 53 -2.06 -5.86 -3.46
C ILE A 53 -2.05 -4.84 -2.33
N ILE A 54 -2.78 -5.09 -1.25
CA ILE A 54 -2.90 -4.16 -0.13
C ILE A 54 -1.50 -3.90 0.46
N TYR A 55 -0.72 -4.94 0.73
CA TYR A 55 0.65 -4.77 1.22
C TYR A 55 1.53 -3.97 0.24
N ALA A 56 1.50 -4.32 -1.04
CA ALA A 56 2.27 -3.60 -2.07
C ALA A 56 1.85 -2.13 -2.19
N VAL A 57 0.55 -1.83 -2.10
CA VAL A 57 0.02 -0.45 -2.15
C VAL A 57 0.45 0.33 -0.92
N PHE A 58 0.41 -0.28 0.28
CA PHE A 58 0.89 0.36 1.50
C PHE A 58 2.39 0.69 1.41
N ASP A 59 3.21 -0.25 0.96
CA ASP A 59 4.65 -0.04 0.78
C ASP A 59 4.94 1.07 -0.23
N CYS A 60 4.24 1.06 -1.38
CA CYS A 60 4.34 2.11 -2.39
C CYS A 60 3.87 3.47 -1.85
N MET A 61 2.73 3.53 -1.15
CA MET A 61 2.24 4.78 -0.57
C MET A 61 3.23 5.37 0.42
N ILE A 62 3.81 4.56 1.31
CA ILE A 62 4.80 5.02 2.28
C ILE A 62 6.04 5.55 1.55
N ALA A 63 6.57 4.80 0.58
CA ALA A 63 7.72 5.22 -0.22
C ALA A 63 7.46 6.52 -0.99
N THR A 64 6.30 6.63 -1.64
CA THR A 64 5.87 7.82 -2.38
C THR A 64 5.67 9.01 -1.44
N MET A 65 5.03 8.83 -0.28
CA MET A 65 4.84 9.89 0.71
C MET A 65 6.18 10.41 1.24
N VAL A 66 7.11 9.52 1.59
CA VAL A 66 8.46 9.89 2.03
C VAL A 66 9.19 10.66 0.93
N LEU A 67 9.14 10.17 -0.31
CA LEU A 67 9.78 10.85 -1.45
C LEU A 67 9.18 12.24 -1.69
N HIS A 68 7.84 12.36 -1.63
CA HIS A 68 7.16 13.65 -1.75
C HIS A 68 7.57 14.60 -0.63
N ILE A 69 7.57 14.17 0.63
CA ILE A 69 7.95 15.02 1.77
C ILE A 69 9.40 15.47 1.64
N CYS A 70 10.32 14.55 1.35
CA CYS A 70 11.73 14.89 1.10
C CYS A 70 11.90 15.88 -0.06
N GLY A 71 11.13 15.70 -1.14
CA GLY A 71 11.10 16.62 -2.29
C GLY A 71 10.60 18.01 -1.89
N GLN A 72 9.47 18.10 -1.19
CA GLN A 72 8.89 19.35 -0.70
C GLN A 72 9.85 20.08 0.24
N ILE A 73 10.47 19.37 1.19
CA ILE A 73 11.48 19.94 2.10
C ILE A 73 12.67 20.48 1.32
N ARG A 74 13.15 19.77 0.29
CA ARG A 74 14.26 20.23 -0.54
C ARG A 74 13.91 21.49 -1.32
N VAL A 75 12.71 21.57 -1.89
CA VAL A 75 12.22 22.76 -2.61
C VAL A 75 12.13 23.96 -1.67
N ILE A 76 11.54 23.77 -0.49
CA ILE A 76 11.47 24.82 0.55
C ILE A 76 12.88 25.23 0.99
N GLY A 77 13.78 24.27 1.19
CA GLY A 77 15.16 24.53 1.58
C GLY A 77 15.94 25.33 0.52
N VAL A 78 15.74 25.05 -0.76
CA VAL A 78 16.32 25.86 -1.85
C VAL A 78 15.70 27.26 -1.87
N ALA A 79 14.37 27.38 -1.75
CA ALA A 79 13.72 28.68 -1.69
C ALA A 79 14.24 29.54 -0.52
N LEU A 80 14.41 28.95 0.66
CA LEU A 80 14.96 29.62 1.84
C LEU A 80 16.43 30.00 1.66
N ARG A 81 17.25 29.16 1.01
CA ARG A 81 18.66 29.46 0.72
C ARG A 81 18.79 30.59 -0.30
N THR A 82 18.02 30.56 -1.38
CA THR A 82 17.98 31.65 -2.38
C THR A 82 17.57 32.98 -1.74
N LEU A 83 16.66 32.93 -0.75
CA LEU A 83 16.30 34.11 0.03
C LEU A 83 17.43 34.62 0.93
N GLY A 84 18.27 33.73 1.46
CA GLY A 84 19.39 34.09 2.34
C GLY A 84 20.68 34.49 1.62
N ASP A 85 20.93 34.02 0.40
CA ASP A 85 22.28 34.04 -0.18
C ASP A 85 22.67 35.34 -0.92
N GLN A 86 21.76 36.10 -1.59
CA GLN A 86 22.24 37.23 -2.42
C GLN A 86 21.41 38.52 -2.53
N GLN A 87 20.16 38.62 -2.06
CA GLN A 87 19.35 39.85 -2.25
C GLN A 87 18.86 40.54 -0.96
N VAL A 88 19.11 39.94 0.21
CA VAL A 88 18.53 40.38 1.50
C VAL A 88 19.61 40.60 2.56
N HIS A 89 20.74 41.21 2.19
CA HIS A 89 21.51 41.94 3.19
C HIS A 89 20.89 43.34 3.32
N GLY A 90 19.83 43.44 4.13
CA GLY A 90 19.24 44.72 4.55
C GLY A 90 17.78 45.00 4.17
N ASN A 91 17.07 44.11 3.46
CA ASN A 91 15.68 44.38 3.02
C ASN A 91 14.68 43.29 3.42
N GLU A 92 14.41 43.21 4.73
CA GLU A 92 13.45 42.27 5.36
C GLU A 92 12.06 42.28 4.71
N GLN A 93 11.66 43.42 4.11
CA GLN A 93 10.40 43.59 3.40
C GLN A 93 10.29 42.65 2.18
N LEU A 94 11.37 42.52 1.39
CA LEU A 94 11.41 41.69 0.18
C LEU A 94 11.35 40.19 0.52
N PHE A 95 11.98 39.80 1.64
CA PHE A 95 11.91 38.44 2.17
C PHE A 95 10.47 38.07 2.55
N ARG A 96 9.79 38.94 3.31
CA ARG A 96 8.40 38.73 3.72
C ARG A 96 7.45 38.68 2.52
N GLU A 97 7.72 39.45 1.47
CA GLU A 97 6.91 39.47 0.26
C GLU A 97 7.05 38.16 -0.55
N LYS A 98 8.28 37.66 -0.73
CA LYS A 98 8.53 36.36 -1.40
C LYS A 98 8.00 35.17 -0.61
N LEU A 99 8.15 35.19 0.72
CA LEU A 99 7.57 34.16 1.58
C LEU A 99 6.03 34.23 1.54
N GLY A 100 5.47 35.43 1.52
CA GLY A 100 4.05 35.68 1.31
C GLY A 100 3.53 35.13 -0.01
N GLU A 101 4.26 35.31 -1.12
CA GLU A 101 3.91 34.69 -2.42
C GLU A 101 3.91 33.15 -2.33
N ILE A 102 4.91 32.54 -1.70
CA ILE A 102 5.00 31.09 -1.56
C ILE A 102 3.82 30.56 -0.74
N VAL A 103 3.52 31.20 0.40
CA VAL A 103 2.39 30.84 1.27
C VAL A 103 1.06 31.02 0.55
N LYS A 104 0.84 32.15 -0.13
CA LYS A 104 -0.40 32.44 -0.87
C LYS A 104 -0.60 31.50 -2.05
N ARG A 105 0.48 31.07 -2.70
CA ARG A 105 0.44 30.06 -3.76
C ARG A 105 0.13 28.67 -3.21
N HIS A 106 0.61 28.35 -2.02
CA HIS A 106 0.29 27.10 -1.33
C HIS A 106 -1.16 27.07 -0.78
N GLU A 107 -1.72 28.24 -0.44
CA GLU A 107 -3.11 28.40 0.01
C GLU A 107 -4.12 28.38 -1.13
N THR A 108 -3.76 28.86 -2.33
CA THR A 108 -4.65 28.85 -3.52
C THR A 108 -4.65 27.52 -4.29
N LEU A 109 -3.69 26.63 -4.02
CA LEU A 109 -3.56 25.31 -4.65
C LEU A 109 -4.05 24.15 -3.76
N ASN A 110 -4.51 24.43 -2.54
CA ASN A 110 -5.16 23.49 -1.62
C ASN A 110 -6.64 23.84 -1.45
#